data_AF-A0A969HK37-F1
#
_entry.id   AF-A0A969HK37-F1
#
_cell.length_a   1.000
_cell.length_b   1.000
_cell.length_c   1.000
_cell.angle_alpha   90.00
_cell.angle_beta   90.00
_cell.angle_gamma   90.00
#
_symmetry.space_group_name_H-M   'P 1'
#
loop_
_entity.id
_entity.type
_entity.pdbx_description
1 polymer ?
#
loop_
_entity_poly.entity_id
_entity_poly.type
_entity_poly.pdbx_seq_one_letter_code
_entity_poly.pdbx_strand_id
1 'polypeptide(L)'
;MIHPDHSKSKLNDLFDQLKTLHEEQKIQEDGRNKSGPIWLNSEDPQTNILMEQGYKAMAQGNYTAAIETFSHLVKANPSYAEGWNKRATAYYLRGDYKASLEDIRCTLKLEGRHFGALYGLASIYMAIGYYKGALAAFEKLAAIYPQREDIHSTIYSLHRKVNKSEN
;
A
#
# COMPACT_ATOMS: atom_id res chain seq x y z
N MET A 1 -20.24 -30.65 34.20
CA MET A 1 -19.42 -29.43 34.30
C MET A 1 -18.88 -29.14 32.91
N ILE A 2 -19.46 -28.17 32.20
CA ILE A 2 -19.06 -27.81 30.83
C ILE A 2 -18.22 -26.53 30.93
N HIS A 3 -16.98 -26.60 30.49
CA HIS A 3 -16.05 -25.47 30.47
C HIS A 3 -16.60 -24.35 29.56
N PRO A 4 -16.59 -23.08 29.99
CA PRO A 4 -17.01 -21.97 29.13
C PRO A 4 -16.03 -21.81 27.97
N ASP A 5 -16.58 -21.58 26.78
CA ASP A 5 -15.87 -21.46 25.50
C ASP A 5 -15.03 -20.17 25.44
N HIS A 6 -13.76 -20.25 25.88
CA HIS A 6 -12.79 -19.16 25.85
C HIS A 6 -12.37 -18.74 24.42
N SER A 7 -12.83 -19.43 23.38
CA SER A 7 -12.42 -19.20 21.98
C SER A 7 -13.09 -17.97 21.36
N LYS A 8 -14.33 -17.65 21.77
CA LYS A 8 -15.09 -16.50 21.24
C LYS A 8 -14.61 -15.15 21.77
N SER A 9 -14.15 -15.10 23.02
CA SER A 9 -13.62 -13.86 23.62
C SER A 9 -12.32 -13.43 22.95
N LYS A 10 -11.41 -14.39 22.71
CA LYS A 10 -10.11 -14.11 22.09
C LYS A 10 -10.21 -13.68 20.63
N LEU A 11 -11.26 -14.12 19.94
CA LEU A 11 -11.59 -13.72 18.56
C LEU A 11 -12.08 -12.27 18.52
N ASN A 12 -12.94 -11.87 19.48
CA ASN A 12 -13.39 -10.49 19.61
C ASN A 12 -12.26 -9.55 20.00
N ASP A 13 -11.38 -9.97 20.92
CA ASP A 13 -10.21 -9.19 21.32
C ASP A 13 -9.22 -8.99 20.16
N LEU A 14 -9.08 -10.00 19.28
CA LEU A 14 -8.27 -9.90 18.06
C LEU A 14 -8.92 -8.97 17.01
N PHE A 15 -10.25 -8.95 16.92
CA PHE A 15 -10.99 -8.01 16.07
C PHE A 15 -10.87 -6.56 16.54
N ASP A 16 -10.87 -6.34 17.86
CA ASP A 16 -10.72 -5.00 18.44
C ASP A 16 -9.26 -4.50 18.35
N GLN A 17 -8.27 -5.40 18.45
CA GLN A 17 -6.86 -5.08 18.17
C GLN A 17 -6.60 -4.81 16.67
N LEU A 18 -7.32 -5.50 15.77
CA LEU A 18 -7.27 -5.21 14.34
C LEU A 18 -7.90 -3.85 14.01
N LYS A 19 -8.96 -3.44 14.71
CA LYS A 19 -9.56 -2.10 14.57
C LYS A 19 -8.59 -0.99 14.99
N THR A 20 -7.91 -1.14 16.12
CA THR A 20 -7.00 -0.10 16.62
C THR A 20 -5.74 0.03 15.76
N LEU A 21 -5.21 -1.08 15.21
CA LEU A 21 -4.11 -1.03 14.24
C LEU A 21 -4.53 -0.39 12.90
N HIS A 22 -5.81 -0.50 12.51
CA HIS A 22 -6.34 0.14 11.31
C HIS A 22 -6.60 1.65 11.51
N GLU A 23 -6.75 2.11 12.75
CA GLU A 23 -6.93 3.53 13.06
C GLU A 23 -5.64 4.33 13.06
N GLU A 24 -4.47 3.72 13.28
CA GLU A 24 -3.18 4.42 13.14
C GLU A 24 -2.79 4.64 11.66
N GLN A 25 -3.40 3.90 10.73
CA GLN A 25 -3.25 4.11 9.28
C GLN A 25 -4.15 5.24 8.73
N LYS A 26 -4.93 5.92 9.58
CA LYS A 26 -5.78 7.10 9.20
C LYS A 26 -5.00 8.32 8.73
N ILE A 27 -3.68 8.29 8.56
CA ILE A 27 -2.95 9.42 7.97
C ILE A 27 -3.12 9.36 6.45
N GLN A 28 -4.28 9.89 6.06
CA GLN A 28 -4.74 10.33 4.75
C GLN A 28 -5.05 9.29 3.70
N GLU A 29 -6.24 8.73 3.83
CA GLU A 29 -7.18 8.75 2.72
C GLU A 29 -8.03 10.02 2.83
N ASP A 30 -7.75 11.05 2.03
CA ASP A 30 -8.72 12.12 1.82
C ASP A 30 -8.89 12.37 0.32
N GLY A 31 -10.16 12.43 -0.09
CA GLY A 31 -10.52 12.65 -1.48
C GLY A 31 -11.75 11.93 -2.02
N ARG A 32 -12.84 11.84 -1.23
CA ARG A 32 -14.29 11.71 -1.62
C ARG A 32 -15.03 10.44 -1.16
N ASN A 33 -15.48 10.49 0.09
CA ASN A 33 -16.88 10.32 0.53
C ASN A 33 -17.79 9.26 -0.15
N LYS A 34 -17.98 8.13 0.54
CA LYS A 34 -19.26 7.55 1.06
C LYS A 34 -19.40 6.04 0.83
N SER A 35 -19.72 5.33 1.92
CA SER A 35 -20.18 3.92 2.06
C SER A 35 -19.09 2.86 2.28
N GLY A 36 -18.96 2.36 3.52
CA GLY A 36 -18.13 1.20 3.87
C GLY A 36 -16.62 1.46 3.96
N PRO A 37 -15.82 0.51 4.49
CA PRO A 37 -14.36 0.61 4.38
C PRO A 37 -13.99 0.70 2.89
N ILE A 38 -13.34 1.81 2.52
CA ILE A 38 -13.11 2.31 1.14
C ILE A 38 -12.30 1.34 0.25
N TRP A 39 -11.74 0.29 0.85
CA TRP A 39 -10.86 -0.69 0.20
C TRP A 39 -11.59 -1.88 -0.47
N LEU A 40 -12.92 -1.99 -0.30
CA LEU A 40 -13.79 -3.03 -0.89
C LEU A 40 -14.71 -2.49 -1.99
N ASN A 41 -14.36 -1.36 -2.59
CA ASN A 41 -15.26 -0.62 -3.46
C ASN A 41 -15.18 -1.04 -4.95
N SER A 42 -14.79 -2.29 -5.21
CA SER A 42 -15.05 -2.89 -6.51
C SER A 42 -16.49 -3.42 -6.54
N GLU A 43 -17.21 -3.17 -7.62
CA GLU A 43 -18.57 -3.72 -7.82
C GLU A 43 -18.56 -5.26 -7.97
N ASP A 44 -17.37 -5.85 -8.15
CA ASP A 44 -17.14 -7.28 -8.31
C ASP A 44 -16.84 -7.98 -6.97
N PRO A 45 -17.74 -8.84 -6.45
CA PRO A 45 -17.52 -9.58 -5.22
C PRO A 45 -16.23 -10.42 -5.22
N GLN A 46 -15.80 -10.92 -6.38
CA GLN A 46 -14.60 -11.74 -6.48
C GLN A 46 -13.34 -10.92 -6.21
N THR A 47 -13.26 -9.71 -6.77
CA THR A 47 -12.17 -8.75 -6.50
C THR A 47 -12.11 -8.43 -5.01
N ASN A 48 -13.24 -8.20 -4.36
CA ASN A 48 -13.32 -7.93 -2.91
C ASN A 48 -12.79 -9.08 -2.05
N ILE A 49 -13.19 -10.33 -2.36
CA ILE A 49 -12.70 -11.52 -1.65
C ILE A 49 -11.18 -11.68 -1.80
N LEU A 50 -10.67 -11.51 -3.02
CA LEU A 50 -9.24 -11.62 -3.28
C LEU A 50 -8.44 -10.49 -2.60
N MET A 51 -8.99 -9.28 -2.52
CA MET A 51 -8.39 -8.19 -1.75
C MET A 51 -8.26 -8.56 -0.27
N GLU A 52 -9.34 -9.02 0.36
CA GLU A 52 -9.35 -9.41 1.77
C GLU A 52 -8.33 -10.54 2.06
N GLN A 53 -8.31 -11.57 1.22
CA GLN A 53 -7.38 -12.69 1.34
C GLN A 53 -5.92 -12.24 1.21
N GLY A 54 -5.62 -11.40 0.21
CA GLY A 54 -4.27 -10.88 0.00
C GLY A 54 -3.79 -10.02 1.16
N TYR A 55 -4.66 -9.15 1.69
CA TYR A 55 -4.37 -8.37 2.90
C TYR A 55 -4.09 -9.25 4.11
N LYS A 56 -4.92 -10.27 4.34
CA LYS A 56 -4.72 -11.20 5.46
C LYS A 56 -3.37 -11.92 5.35
N ALA A 57 -2.98 -12.35 4.15
CA ALA A 57 -1.68 -12.96 3.91
C ALA A 57 -0.52 -11.98 4.19
N MET A 58 -0.64 -10.72 3.75
CA MET A 58 0.35 -9.68 4.06
C MET A 58 0.47 -9.42 5.57
N ALA A 59 -0.65 -9.32 6.28
CA ALA A 59 -0.67 -9.09 7.73
C ALA A 59 -0.01 -10.24 8.52
N GLN A 60 -0.05 -11.47 7.97
CA GLN A 60 0.63 -12.64 8.52
C GLN A 60 2.12 -12.72 8.12
N GLY A 61 2.63 -11.76 7.34
CA GLY A 61 3.98 -11.79 6.79
C GLY A 61 4.18 -12.82 5.66
N ASN A 62 3.10 -13.49 5.23
CA ASN A 62 3.15 -14.46 4.13
C ASN A 62 3.05 -13.75 2.77
N TYR A 63 4.13 -13.07 2.41
CA TYR A 63 4.18 -12.25 1.19
C TYR A 63 4.05 -13.09 -0.09
N THR A 64 4.50 -14.35 -0.09
CA THR A 64 4.32 -15.24 -1.25
C THR A 64 2.85 -15.54 -1.50
N ALA A 65 2.09 -15.92 -0.47
CA ALA A 65 0.65 -16.16 -0.61
C ALA A 65 -0.11 -14.87 -0.99
N ALA A 66 0.30 -13.72 -0.45
CA ALA A 66 -0.26 -12.44 -0.87
C ALA A 66 -0.02 -12.16 -2.37
N ILE A 67 1.20 -12.37 -2.86
CA ILE A 67 1.55 -12.19 -4.27
C ILE A 67 0.74 -13.12 -5.18
N GLU A 68 0.58 -14.38 -4.80
CA GLU A 68 -0.25 -15.34 -5.54
C GLU A 68 -1.69 -14.87 -5.62
N THR A 69 -2.25 -14.44 -4.48
CA THR A 69 -3.63 -13.95 -4.39
C THR A 69 -3.85 -12.73 -5.25
N PHE A 70 -2.98 -11.72 -5.13
CA PHE A 70 -3.06 -10.52 -5.96
C PHE A 70 -2.75 -10.80 -7.43
N SER A 71 -1.97 -11.83 -7.75
CA SER A 71 -1.75 -12.26 -9.14
C SER A 71 -3.02 -12.82 -9.78
N HIS A 72 -3.80 -13.59 -9.04
CA HIS A 72 -5.14 -13.99 -9.49
C HIS A 72 -6.04 -12.77 -9.69
N LEU A 73 -6.02 -11.82 -8.75
CA LEU A 73 -6.83 -10.61 -8.83
C LEU A 73 -6.50 -9.75 -10.05
N VAL A 74 -5.23 -9.43 -10.31
CA VAL A 74 -4.88 -8.60 -11.48
C VAL A 74 -5.08 -9.33 -12.82
N LYS A 75 -5.11 -10.67 -12.81
CA LYS A 75 -5.48 -11.46 -13.99
C LYS A 75 -7.00 -11.40 -14.24
N ALA A 76 -7.79 -11.47 -13.18
CA ALA A 76 -9.26 -11.41 -13.26
C ALA A 76 -9.76 -9.99 -13.58
N ASN A 77 -9.13 -8.98 -13.00
CA ASN A 77 -9.49 -7.57 -13.17
C ASN A 77 -8.25 -6.70 -13.44
N PRO A 78 -7.70 -6.73 -14.67
CA PRO A 78 -6.48 -6.01 -15.01
C PRO A 78 -6.61 -4.49 -14.99
N SER A 79 -7.83 -3.95 -15.03
CA SER A 79 -8.11 -2.51 -14.92
C SER A 79 -8.16 -1.99 -13.49
N TYR A 80 -8.16 -2.87 -12.48
CA TYR A 80 -8.24 -2.45 -11.08
C TYR A 80 -6.86 -2.08 -10.53
N ALA A 81 -6.57 -0.78 -10.52
CA ALA A 81 -5.26 -0.23 -10.16
C ALA A 81 -4.79 -0.64 -8.76
N GLU A 82 -5.69 -0.69 -7.77
CA GLU A 82 -5.35 -1.05 -6.39
C GLU A 82 -4.82 -2.49 -6.30
N GLY A 83 -5.31 -3.41 -7.14
CA GLY A 83 -4.80 -4.78 -7.23
C GLY A 83 -3.32 -4.85 -7.56
N TRP A 84 -2.90 -4.07 -8.57
CA TRP A 84 -1.49 -3.94 -8.95
C TRP A 84 -0.69 -3.30 -7.81
N ASN A 85 -1.21 -2.25 -7.17
CA ASN A 85 -0.55 -1.60 -6.04
C ASN A 85 -0.31 -2.55 -4.85
N LYS A 86 -1.29 -3.39 -4.51
CA LYS A 86 -1.14 -4.34 -3.40
C LYS A 86 -0.15 -5.44 -3.74
N ARG A 87 -0.14 -5.95 -4.97
CA ARG A 87 0.89 -6.88 -5.40
C ARG A 87 2.28 -6.25 -5.38
N ALA A 88 2.41 -4.99 -5.82
CA ALA A 88 3.65 -4.23 -5.72
C ALA A 88 4.14 -4.13 -4.28
N THR A 89 3.22 -3.85 -3.34
CA THR A 89 3.54 -3.75 -1.91
C THR A 89 4.02 -5.09 -1.36
N ALA A 90 3.37 -6.20 -1.74
CA ALA A 90 3.79 -7.53 -1.32
C ALA A 90 5.18 -7.91 -1.89
N TYR A 91 5.47 -7.57 -3.15
CA TYR A 91 6.81 -7.72 -3.72
C TYR A 91 7.86 -6.88 -2.97
N TYR A 92 7.54 -5.62 -2.66
CA TYR A 92 8.43 -4.74 -1.89
C TYR A 92 8.76 -5.33 -0.51
N LEU A 93 7.75 -5.80 0.24
CA LEU A 93 7.94 -6.40 1.56
C LEU A 93 8.74 -7.70 1.51
N ARG A 94 8.68 -8.43 0.38
CA ARG A 94 9.52 -9.61 0.11
C ARG A 94 10.93 -9.25 -0.36
N GLY A 95 11.24 -7.98 -0.60
CA GLY A 95 12.53 -7.50 -1.11
C GLY A 95 12.68 -7.56 -2.64
N ASP A 96 11.61 -7.87 -3.38
CA ASP A 96 11.61 -7.95 -4.83
C ASP A 96 11.28 -6.58 -5.44
N TYR A 97 12.24 -5.66 -5.38
CA TYR A 97 12.05 -4.28 -5.84
C TYR A 97 11.80 -4.19 -7.35
N LYS A 98 12.37 -5.10 -8.14
CA LYS A 98 12.16 -5.10 -9.60
C LYS A 98 10.71 -5.43 -9.95
N ALA A 99 10.14 -6.50 -9.38
CA ALA A 99 8.74 -6.84 -9.61
C ALA A 99 7.80 -5.76 -9.05
N SER A 100 8.13 -5.19 -7.89
CA SER A 100 7.37 -4.09 -7.30
C SER A 100 7.30 -2.86 -8.21
N LEU A 101 8.42 -2.45 -8.81
CA LEU A 101 8.47 -1.31 -9.74
C LEU A 101 7.62 -1.55 -11.01
N GLU A 102 7.60 -2.78 -11.54
CA GLU A 102 6.75 -3.09 -12.69
C GLU A 102 5.27 -2.99 -12.36
N ASP A 103 4.84 -3.48 -11.19
CA ASP A 103 3.45 -3.36 -10.75
C ASP A 103 3.09 -1.91 -10.43
N ILE A 104 3.99 -1.12 -9.83
CA ILE A 104 3.82 0.33 -9.66
C ILE A 104 3.62 1.03 -11.00
N ARG A 105 4.39 0.66 -12.03
CA ARG A 105 4.24 1.22 -13.38
C ARG A 105 2.86 0.89 -13.96
N CYS A 106 2.36 -0.32 -13.75
CA CYS A 106 1.00 -0.70 -14.12
C CYS A 106 -0.04 0.14 -13.37
N THR A 107 0.09 0.29 -12.04
CA THR A 107 -0.79 1.12 -11.23
C THR A 107 -0.83 2.57 -11.73
N LEU A 108 0.32 3.19 -11.95
CA LEU A 108 0.40 4.59 -12.38
C LEU A 108 -0.05 4.79 -13.84
N LYS A 109 -0.02 3.74 -14.67
CA LYS A 109 -0.62 3.79 -16.01
C LYS A 109 -2.15 3.83 -15.95
N LEU A 110 -2.74 3.12 -14.99
CA LEU A 110 -4.19 3.11 -14.76
C LEU A 110 -4.63 4.38 -14.01
N GLU A 111 -3.93 4.72 -12.93
CA GLU A 111 -4.23 5.84 -12.04
C GLU A 111 -2.96 6.63 -11.73
N GLY A 112 -2.63 7.62 -12.56
CA GLY A 112 -1.39 8.39 -12.43
C GLY A 112 -1.24 9.22 -11.14
N ARG A 113 -2.32 9.38 -10.38
CA ARG A 113 -2.33 10.09 -9.08
C ARG A 113 -2.38 9.14 -7.88
N HIS A 114 -2.22 7.84 -8.10
CA HIS A 114 -2.36 6.84 -7.05
C HIS A 114 -1.30 7.04 -5.96
N PHE A 115 -1.74 7.45 -4.76
CA PHE A 115 -0.87 7.78 -3.64
C PHE A 115 0.08 6.63 -3.28
N GLY A 116 -0.48 5.43 -3.02
CA GLY A 116 0.29 4.25 -2.63
C GLY A 116 1.41 3.89 -3.62
N ALA A 117 1.15 3.98 -4.92
CA ALA A 117 2.13 3.66 -5.95
C ALA A 117 3.23 4.73 -6.06
N LEU A 118 2.89 6.02 -5.99
CA LEU A 118 3.91 7.09 -5.97
C LEU A 118 4.78 7.03 -4.72
N TYR A 119 4.18 6.74 -3.56
CA TYR A 119 4.90 6.58 -2.31
C TYR A 119 5.79 5.33 -2.32
N GLY A 120 5.27 4.22 -2.82
CA GLY A 120 6.04 2.98 -3.02
C GLY A 120 7.22 3.18 -3.98
N LEU A 121 7.01 3.92 -5.08
CA LEU A 121 8.07 4.28 -6.02
C LEU A 121 9.19 5.05 -5.33
N ALA A 122 8.82 6.09 -4.56
CA ALA A 122 9.78 6.90 -3.83
C ALA A 122 10.53 6.07 -2.78
N SER A 123 9.84 5.19 -2.07
CA SER A 123 10.41 4.30 -1.06
C SER A 123 11.43 3.33 -1.67
N ILE A 124 11.13 2.72 -2.82
CA ILE A 124 12.05 1.84 -3.53
C ILE A 124 13.28 2.62 -3.98
N TYR A 125 13.09 3.81 -4.55
CA TYR A 125 14.20 4.68 -4.96
C TYR A 125 15.09 5.10 -3.80
N MET A 126 14.52 5.36 -2.62
CA MET A 126 15.30 5.59 -1.40
C MET A 126 16.09 4.34 -0.99
N ALA A 127 15.46 3.16 -1.03
CA ALA A 127 16.09 1.90 -0.64
C ALA A 127 17.29 1.53 -1.52
N ILE A 128 17.22 1.81 -2.83
CA ILE A 128 18.33 1.56 -3.78
C ILE A 128 19.31 2.74 -3.89
N GLY A 129 19.14 3.80 -3.10
CA GLY A 129 20.02 4.98 -3.09
C GLY A 129 19.83 5.94 -4.27
N TYR A 130 18.79 5.78 -5.09
CA TYR A 130 18.47 6.67 -6.20
C TYR A 130 17.68 7.91 -5.73
N TYR A 131 18.36 8.79 -4.97
CA TYR A 131 17.71 9.92 -4.30
C TYR A 131 17.07 10.94 -5.26
N LYS A 132 17.62 11.13 -6.46
CA LYS A 132 17.03 12.01 -7.48
C LYS A 132 15.64 11.53 -7.92
N GLY A 133 15.50 10.22 -8.15
CA GLY A 133 14.20 9.65 -8.50
C GLY A 133 13.21 9.70 -7.34
N ALA A 134 13.68 9.42 -6.12
CA ALA A 134 12.84 9.51 -4.92
C ALA A 134 12.29 10.93 -4.73
N LEU A 135 13.14 11.95 -4.89
CA LEU A 135 12.75 13.36 -4.80
C LEU A 135 11.66 13.69 -5.82
N ALA A 136 11.86 13.33 -7.10
CA ALA A 136 10.87 13.59 -8.14
C ALA A 136 9.52 12.90 -7.88
N ALA A 137 9.52 11.70 -7.28
CA ALA A 137 8.29 11.01 -6.89
C ALA A 137 7.56 11.72 -5.72
N PHE A 138 8.31 12.18 -4.71
CA PHE A 138 7.73 12.96 -3.61
C PHE A 138 7.24 14.35 -4.04
N GLU A 139 7.92 15.02 -4.97
CA GLU A 139 7.46 16.29 -5.53
C GLU A 139 6.11 16.13 -6.25
N LYS A 140 5.92 15.03 -6.99
CA LYS A 140 4.61 14.69 -7.57
C LYS A 140 3.55 14.47 -6.49
N LEU A 141 3.89 13.78 -5.41
CA LEU A 141 2.99 13.60 -4.27
C LEU A 141 2.62 14.94 -3.62
N ALA A 142 3.59 15.84 -3.40
CA ALA A 142 3.35 17.16 -2.83
C ALA A 142 2.46 18.03 -3.73
N ALA A 143 2.60 17.91 -5.05
CA ALA A 143 1.75 18.60 -6.01
C ALA A 143 0.28 18.14 -5.95
N ILE A 144 0.04 16.85 -5.65
CA ILE A 144 -1.31 16.27 -5.56
C ILE A 144 -1.90 16.46 -4.15
N TYR A 145 -1.07 16.31 -3.11
CA TYR A 145 -1.44 16.34 -1.69
C TYR A 145 -0.67 17.43 -0.95
N PRO A 146 -0.94 18.73 -1.22
CA PRO A 146 -0.11 19.83 -0.73
C PRO A 146 -0.16 20.03 0.79
N GLN A 147 -1.18 19.50 1.47
CA GLN A 147 -1.37 19.63 2.91
C GLN A 147 -0.62 18.57 3.74
N ARG A 148 0.21 17.73 3.10
CA ARG A 148 0.98 16.66 3.75
C ARG A 148 2.34 17.11 4.24
N GLU A 149 2.45 17.37 5.52
CA GLU A 149 3.70 17.82 6.15
C GLU A 149 4.81 16.75 6.14
N ASP A 150 4.46 15.46 6.25
CA ASP A 150 5.39 14.33 6.11
C ASP A 150 6.07 14.30 4.74
N ILE A 151 5.35 14.59 3.66
CA ILE A 151 5.92 14.67 2.30
C ILE A 151 6.90 15.84 2.19
N HIS A 152 6.54 17.03 2.68
CA HIS A 152 7.41 18.21 2.62
C HIS A 152 8.70 18.02 3.43
N SER A 153 8.60 17.44 4.63
CA SER A 153 9.77 17.13 5.46
C SER A 153 10.69 16.09 4.78
N THR A 154 10.12 15.12 4.09
CA THR A 154 10.86 14.10 3.32
C THR A 154 11.59 14.73 2.13
N ILE A 155 10.93 15.61 1.36
CA ILE A 155 11.53 16.37 0.25
C ILE A 155 12.74 17.18 0.74
N TYR A 156 12.59 17.93 1.83
CA TYR A 156 13.69 18.69 2.43
C TYR A 156 14.90 17.81 2.77
N SER A 157 14.64 16.63 3.36
CA SER A 157 15.70 15.67 3.67
C SER A 157 16.41 15.14 2.42
N LEU A 158 15.66 14.90 1.33
CA LEU A 158 16.17 14.36 0.08
C LEU A 158 17.01 15.38 -0.68
N HIS A 159 16.64 16.66 -0.71
CA HIS A 159 17.48 17.70 -1.30
C HIS A 159 18.90 17.71 -0.71
N ARG A 160 19.03 17.59 0.62
CA ARG A 160 20.36 17.52 1.26
C ARG A 160 21.16 16.30 0.82
N LYS A 161 20.50 15.14 0.64
CA LYS A 161 21.16 13.91 0.18
C LYS A 161 21.59 14.00 -1.28
N VAL A 162 20.75 14.54 -2.15
CA VAL A 162 21.07 14.76 -3.58
C VAL A 162 22.27 15.68 -3.71
N ASN A 163 22.26 16.83 -3.04
CA ASN A 163 23.36 17.80 -3.09
C ASN A 163 24.68 17.22 -2.56
N LYS A 164 24.61 16.33 -1.55
CA LYS A 164 25.81 15.65 -1.03
C LYS A 164 26.33 14.55 -1.97
N SER A 165 25.48 13.93 -2.78
CA SER A 165 25.89 12.91 -3.75
C SER A 165 26.51 13.47 -5.03
N GLU A 166 26.40 14.79 -5.24
CA GLU A 166 26.93 15.49 -6.42
C GLU A 166 28.26 16.20 -6.18
N ASN A 167 28.72 16.28 -4.92
CA ASN A 167 30.04 16.79 -4.51
C ASN A 167 30.98 15.63 -4.17
#